data_AF-A0A7K1AUX1-F1
#
_entry.id   AF-A0A7K1AUX1-F1
#
_cell.length_a   1.000
_cell.length_b   1.000
_cell.length_c   1.000
_cell.angle_alpha   90.00
_cell.angle_beta   90.00
_cell.angle_gamma   90.00
#
_symmetry.space_group_name_H-M   'P 1'
#
loop_
_entity.id
_entity.type
_entity.pdbx_description
1 polymer ?
#
loop_
_entity_poly.entity_id
_entity_poly.type
_entity_poly.pdbx_seq_one_letter_code
_entity_poly.pdbx_strand_id
1 'polypeptide(L)'
;GQESVGNRTRVKVVKNKMAPPFKQAEFDIIYGTGISREGSLIDMGVEIGVVKKSGAWYTYEADQLGQGKENARAFLLDNPDLANEIENKIREHFVPVEVDPALVAAIDEAAAEVDF
;
A
#
# COMPACT_ATOMS: atom_id res chain seq x y z
N GLY A 1 -20.72 19.93 -0.42
CA GLY A 1 -21.42 18.66 -0.61
C GLY A 1 -21.26 17.85 0.66
N GLN A 2 -22.37 17.38 1.23
CA GLN A 2 -22.45 16.57 2.46
C GLN A 2 -22.57 15.07 2.15
N GLU A 3 -22.18 14.63 0.96
CA GLU A 3 -22.33 13.23 0.57
C GLU A 3 -21.21 12.38 1.17
N SER A 4 -21.58 11.24 1.74
CA SER A 4 -20.62 10.27 2.27
C SER A 4 -19.88 9.63 1.10
N VAL A 5 -18.58 9.93 1.01
CA VAL A 5 -17.68 9.46 -0.06
C VAL A 5 -17.16 8.04 0.16
N GLY A 6 -17.39 7.44 1.34
CA GLY A 6 -16.97 6.07 1.63
C GLY A 6 -17.12 5.65 3.09
N ASN A 7 -16.65 4.44 3.41
CA ASN A 7 -16.66 3.86 4.75
C ASN A 7 -15.27 3.35 5.15
N ARG A 8 -14.84 3.67 6.37
CA ARG A 8 -13.68 3.01 7.00
C ARG A 8 -14.09 1.63 7.51
N THR A 9 -13.40 0.60 7.02
CA THR A 9 -13.72 -0.80 7.31
C THR A 9 -12.58 -1.44 8.09
N ARG A 10 -12.93 -2.17 9.15
CA ARG A 10 -11.99 -2.98 9.95
C ARG A 10 -12.25 -4.45 9.71
N VAL A 11 -11.22 -5.18 9.30
CA VAL A 11 -11.26 -6.62 9.10
C VAL A 11 -10.38 -7.31 10.14
N LYS A 12 -10.95 -8.28 10.86
CA LYS A 12 -10.21 -9.12 11.82
C LYS A 12 -10.12 -10.54 11.29
N VAL A 13 -8.90 -11.05 11.17
CA VAL A 13 -8.66 -12.42 10.72
C VAL A 13 -8.85 -13.38 11.88
N VAL A 14 -10.07 -13.90 12.07
CA VAL A 14 -10.41 -14.77 13.22
C VAL A 14 -9.81 -16.18 13.14
N LYS A 15 -9.50 -16.66 11.92
CA LYS A 15 -8.91 -17.98 11.71
C LYS A 15 -7.92 -17.88 10.54
N ASN A 16 -6.66 -18.21 10.80
CA ASN A 16 -5.61 -18.28 9.79
C ASN A 16 -4.82 -19.57 10.03
N LYS A 17 -4.64 -20.38 8.99
CA LYS A 17 -3.84 -21.62 9.03
C LYS A 17 -2.42 -21.46 8.47
N MET A 18 -2.15 -20.35 7.78
CA MET A 18 -0.86 -20.08 7.12
C MET A 18 0.04 -19.15 7.94
N ALA A 19 -0.55 -18.25 8.73
CA ALA A 19 0.18 -17.27 9.54
C ALA A 19 -0.56 -17.02 10.87
N PRO A 20 0.02 -16.24 11.80
CA PRO A 20 -0.59 -15.97 13.10
C PRO A 20 -2.04 -15.43 12.96
N PRO A 21 -3.02 -16.04 13.66
CA PRO A 21 -4.41 -15.57 13.64
C PRO A 21 -4.58 -14.27 14.45
N PHE A 22 -5.77 -13.67 14.35
CA PHE A 22 -6.23 -12.50 15.09
C PHE A 22 -5.60 -11.15 14.74
N LYS A 23 -4.82 -11.08 13.65
CA LYS A 23 -4.39 -9.80 13.07
C LYS A 23 -5.60 -8.98 12.58
N GLN A 24 -5.48 -7.66 12.67
CA GLN A 24 -6.50 -6.71 12.25
C GLN A 24 -5.91 -5.82 11.16
N ALA A 25 -6.72 -5.50 10.15
CA ALA A 25 -6.40 -4.53 9.12
C ALA A 25 -7.53 -3.52 9.02
N GLU A 26 -7.18 -2.27 8.79
CA GLU A 26 -8.13 -1.19 8.54
C GLU A 26 -7.84 -0.60 7.17
N PHE A 27 -8.90 -0.34 6.40
CA PHE A 27 -8.80 0.31 5.10
C PHE A 27 -10.10 1.03 4.78
N ASP A 28 -10.01 1.99 3.86
CA ASP A 28 -11.14 2.77 3.41
C ASP A 28 -11.73 2.15 2.14
N ILE A 29 -13.07 2.02 2.12
CA ILE A 29 -13.84 1.61 0.95
C ILE A 29 -14.55 2.85 0.40
N ILE A 30 -14.20 3.25 -0.82
CA ILE A 30 -14.80 4.37 -1.53
C ILE A 30 -15.92 3.84 -2.42
N TYR A 31 -17.09 4.47 -2.37
CA TYR A 31 -18.22 4.04 -3.21
C TYR A 31 -17.90 4.22 -4.70
N GLY A 32 -18.15 3.19 -5.50
CA GLY A 32 -17.87 3.19 -6.95
C GLY A 32 -16.45 2.79 -7.37
N THR A 33 -15.46 2.94 -6.48
CA THR A 33 -14.06 2.55 -6.74
C THR A 33 -13.65 1.28 -6.01
N GLY A 34 -14.23 1.01 -4.84
CA GLY A 34 -13.90 -0.15 -4.01
C GLY A 34 -12.84 0.17 -2.96
N ILE A 35 -11.96 -0.79 -2.69
CA ILE A 35 -10.90 -0.66 -1.67
C ILE A 35 -9.85 0.33 -2.17
N SER A 36 -9.54 1.35 -1.37
CA SER A 36 -8.47 2.29 -1.69
C SER A 36 -7.11 1.72 -1.31
N ARG A 37 -6.34 1.28 -2.32
CA ARG A 37 -4.96 0.79 -2.15
C ARG A 37 -4.06 1.93 -1.68
N GLU A 38 -4.16 3.08 -2.32
CA GLU A 38 -3.31 4.25 -2.07
C GLU A 38 -3.54 4.82 -0.67
N GLY A 39 -4.80 4.86 -0.22
CA GLY A 39 -5.13 5.27 1.15
C GLY A 39 -4.50 4.34 2.20
N SER A 40 -4.50 3.04 1.92
CA SER A 40 -3.88 2.03 2.79
C SER A 40 -2.35 2.15 2.79
N LEU A 41 -1.74 2.45 1.64
CA LEU A 41 -0.29 2.70 1.52
C LEU A 41 0.14 3.91 2.34
N ILE A 42 -0.64 4.99 2.34
CA ILE A 42 -0.33 6.19 3.15
C ILE A 42 -0.40 5.88 4.64
N ASP A 43 -1.47 5.21 5.09
CA ASP A 43 -1.64 4.89 6.51
C ASP A 43 -0.51 3.99 7.01
N MET A 44 -0.21 2.92 6.26
CA MET A 44 0.85 1.98 6.59
C MET A 44 2.25 2.60 6.45
N GLY A 45 2.45 3.45 5.44
CA GLY A 45 3.69 4.19 5.23
C GLY A 45 3.98 5.17 6.36
N VAL A 46 2.95 5.81 6.94
CA VAL A 46 3.11 6.66 8.14
C VAL A 46 3.38 5.82 9.39
N GLU A 47 2.74 4.65 9.53
CA GLU A 47 2.95 3.75 10.66
C GLU A 47 4.39 3.24 10.73
N ILE A 48 4.98 2.87 9.58
CA ILE A 48 6.38 2.42 9.50
C ILE A 48 7.38 3.59 9.52
N GLY A 49 6.93 4.80 9.16
CA GLY A 49 7.77 5.99 9.07
C GLY A 49 8.45 6.21 7.70
N VAL A 50 8.04 5.46 6.68
CA VAL A 50 8.43 5.69 5.27
C VAL A 50 7.87 7.03 4.78
N VAL A 51 6.62 7.34 5.15
CA VAL A 51 5.98 8.61 4.88
C VAL A 51 5.97 9.45 6.15
N LYS A 52 6.49 10.67 6.07
CA LYS A 52 6.51 11.62 7.20
C LYS A 52 5.28 12.50 7.18
N LYS A 53 4.63 12.61 8.33
CA LYS A 53 3.48 13.50 8.53
C LYS A 53 3.89 14.74 9.32
N SER A 54 3.93 15.88 8.64
CA SER A 54 4.21 17.20 9.23
C SER A 54 2.91 17.97 9.39
N GLY A 55 2.17 17.67 10.46
CA GLY A 55 0.85 18.25 10.72
C GLY A 55 -0.19 17.75 9.70
N ALA A 56 -0.61 18.64 8.79
CA ALA A 56 -1.52 18.30 7.69
C ALA A 56 -0.80 17.83 6.42
N TRP A 57 0.53 17.96 6.35
CA TRP A 57 1.30 17.62 5.16
C TRP A 57 1.86 16.21 5.21
N TYR A 58 1.80 15.51 4.08
CA TYR A 58 2.44 14.22 3.87
C TYR A 58 3.65 14.42 2.96
N THR A 59 4.80 13.94 3.40
CA THR A 59 6.07 14.03 2.69
C THR A 59 6.69 12.65 2.59
N TYR A 60 7.14 12.29 1.40
CA TYR A 60 7.88 11.07 1.15
C TYR A 60 9.30 11.45 0.74
N GLU A 61 10.28 11.00 1.51
CA GLU A 61 11.69 11.40 1.36
C GLU A 61 11.87 12.93 1.29
N ALA A 62 11.99 13.49 0.08
CA ALA A 62 12.09 14.92 -0.21
C ALA A 62 10.85 15.51 -0.91
N ASP A 63 9.96 14.67 -1.43
CA ASP A 63 8.81 15.09 -2.22
C ASP A 63 7.55 15.24 -1.37
N GLN A 64 6.80 16.29 -1.67
CA GLN A 64 5.56 16.61 -0.97
C GLN A 64 4.38 15.93 -1.68
N LEU A 65 3.85 14.88 -1.06
CA LEU A 65 2.70 14.13 -1.59
C LEU A 65 1.41 14.96 -1.58
N GLY A 66 1.28 15.88 -0.61
CA GLY A 66 0.17 16.83 -0.56
C GLY A 66 -0.30 17.16 0.85
N GLN A 67 -1.25 18.09 0.92
CA GLN A 67 -1.91 18.49 2.16
C GLN A 67 -3.17 17.65 2.38
N GLY A 68 -3.20 16.86 3.45
CA GLY A 68 -4.31 15.99 3.81
C GLY A 68 -4.29 14.65 3.06
N LYS A 69 -5.02 13.67 3.61
CA LYS A 69 -5.03 12.30 3.12
C LYS A 69 -5.55 12.20 1.67
N GLU A 70 -6.58 12.97 1.32
CA GLU A 70 -7.20 12.86 0.00
C GLU A 70 -6.35 13.42 -1.13
N ASN A 71 -5.60 14.49 -0.89
CA ASN A 71 -4.67 15.00 -1.89
C ASN A 71 -3.48 14.06 -2.06
N ALA A 72 -2.94 13.52 -0.96
CA ALA A 72 -1.89 12.51 -1.04
C ALA A 72 -2.36 11.24 -1.76
N ARG A 73 -3.62 10.81 -1.56
CA ARG A 73 -4.22 9.70 -2.28
C ARG A 73 -4.32 9.97 -3.78
N ALA A 74 -4.84 11.14 -4.16
CA ALA A 74 -4.93 11.53 -5.57
C ALA A 74 -3.55 11.59 -6.23
N PHE A 75 -2.56 12.13 -5.53
CA PHE A 75 -1.18 12.20 -6.01
C PHE A 75 -0.58 10.81 -6.29
N LEU A 76 -0.81 9.83 -5.40
CA LEU A 76 -0.35 8.45 -5.61
C LEU A 76 -1.14 7.72 -6.71
N LEU A 77 -2.40 8.08 -6.93
CA LEU A 77 -3.20 7.54 -8.03
C LEU A 77 -2.66 8.02 -9.39
N ASP A 78 -2.27 9.29 -9.47
CA ASP A 78 -1.70 9.89 -10.68
C ASP A 78 -0.26 9.42 -10.95
N ASN A 79 0.46 8.98 -9.91
CA ASN A 79 1.86 8.53 -9.99
C ASN A 79 2.01 7.07 -9.50
N PRO A 80 1.64 6.08 -10.33
CA PRO A 80 1.68 4.67 -9.94
C PRO A 80 3.09 4.16 -9.65
N ASP A 81 4.12 4.74 -10.27
CA ASP A 81 5.52 4.38 -10.04
C ASP A 81 5.94 4.64 -8.59
N LEU A 82 5.59 5.81 -8.06
CA LEU A 82 5.84 6.16 -6.65
C LEU A 82 5.01 5.28 -5.70
N ALA A 83 3.75 4.98 -6.05
CA ALA A 83 2.92 4.09 -5.25
C ALA A 83 3.52 2.67 -5.13
N ASN A 84 4.06 2.14 -6.24
CA ASN A 84 4.73 0.84 -6.24
C ASN A 84 6.05 0.87 -5.46
N GLU A 85 6.82 1.95 -5.55
CA GLU A 85 8.05 2.11 -4.76
C GLU A 85 7.76 2.10 -3.25
N ILE A 86 6.76 2.87 -2.82
CA ILE A 86 6.32 2.91 -1.42
C ILE A 86 5.82 1.53 -0.98
N GLU A 87 5.05 0.84 -1.81
CA GLU A 87 4.59 -0.51 -1.50
C GLU A 87 5.75 -1.50 -1.32
N ASN A 88 6.76 -1.44 -2.19
CA ASN A 88 7.94 -2.30 -2.09
C ASN A 88 8.69 -2.05 -0.78
N LYS A 89 8.95 -0.79 -0.42
CA LYS A 89 9.60 -0.44 0.86
C LYS A 89 8.79 -0.91 2.07
N ILE A 90 7.45 -0.82 2.00
CA ILE A 90 6.56 -1.32 3.06
C ILE A 90 6.65 -2.85 3.17
N ARG A 91 6.64 -3.57 2.03
CA ARG A 91 6.72 -5.03 1.99
C ARG A 91 8.06 -5.53 2.52
N GLU A 92 9.17 -4.90 2.13
CA GLU A 92 10.52 -5.21 2.62
C GLU A 92 10.64 -5.05 4.14
N HIS A 93 9.93 -4.10 4.74
CA HIS A 93 9.95 -3.90 6.19
C HIS A 93 9.27 -5.04 6.96
N PHE A 94 8.14 -5.55 6.46
CA PHE A 94 7.32 -6.55 7.17
C PHE A 94 7.60 -7.99 6.77
N VAL A 95 8.03 -8.20 5.54
CA VAL A 95 8.50 -9.49 5.04
C VAL A 95 9.99 -9.29 4.82
N PRO A 96 10.87 -9.83 5.67
CA PRO A 96 12.25 -10.04 5.26
C PRO A 96 12.18 -11.08 4.15
N VAL A 97 11.95 -10.62 2.92
CA VAL A 97 12.13 -11.46 1.75
C VAL A 97 13.65 -11.57 1.65
N GLU A 98 14.21 -12.67 2.15
CA GLU A 98 15.36 -13.24 1.46
C GLU A 98 14.84 -13.59 0.07
N VAL A 99 14.84 -12.61 -0.82
CA VAL A 99 14.57 -12.83 -2.24
C VAL A 99 15.76 -13.63 -2.69
N ASP A 100 15.63 -14.96 -2.74
CA ASP A 100 16.64 -15.79 -3.37
C ASP A 100 16.73 -15.32 -4.83
N PRO A 101 17.85 -14.70 -5.26
CA PRO A 101 17.97 -14.15 -6.60
C PRO A 101 17.73 -15.20 -7.68
N ALA A 102 17.94 -16.48 -7.34
CA ALA A 102 17.67 -17.61 -8.23
C ALA A 102 16.18 -17.78 -8.55
N LEU A 103 15.27 -17.45 -7.62
CA LEU A 103 13.83 -17.60 -7.84
C LEU A 103 13.28 -16.47 -8.73
N VAL A 104 13.81 -15.26 -8.60
CA VAL A 104 13.43 -14.13 -9.48
C VAL A 104 13.89 -14.38 -10.91
N ALA A 105 15.13 -14.86 -11.09
CA ALA A 105 15.64 -15.24 -12.40
C ALA A 105 14.81 -16.36 -13.05
N ALA A 106 14.38 -17.36 -12.28
CA ALA A 106 13.55 -18.45 -12.78
C ALA A 106 12.13 -17.99 -13.19
N ILE A 107 11.57 -16.98 -12.53
CA ILE A 107 10.25 -16.42 -12.90
C ILE A 107 10.35 -15.59 -14.17
N ASP A 108 11.41 -14.79 -14.32
CA ASP A 108 11.65 -14.01 -15.55
C ASP A 108 11.94 -14.90 -16.76
N GLU A 109 12.68 -16.00 -16.57
CA GLU A 109 12.95 -16.99 -17.62
C GLU A 109 11.67 -17.77 -18.00
N ALA A 110 10.86 -18.17 -17.01
CA ALA A 110 9.57 -18.82 -17.27
C ALA A 110 8.55 -17.87 -17.94
N ALA A 111 8.58 -16.57 -17.63
CA ALA A 111 7.72 -15.58 -18.30
C ALA A 111 8.17 -15.29 -19.74
N ALA A 112 9.46 -15.46 -20.05
CA ALA A 112 10.00 -15.32 -21.40
C ALA A 112 9.75 -16.55 -22.29
N GLU A 113 9.55 -17.74 -21.71
CA GLU A 113 9.24 -18.98 -22.46
C GLU A 113 7.75 -19.19 -22.75
N VAL A 114 6.84 -18.45 -22.10
CA VAL A 114 5.41 -18.51 -22.42
C VAL A 114 5.09 -17.52 -23.53
N ASP A 115 5.36 -17.95 -24.76
CA ASP A 115 4.91 -17.32 -26.01
C ASP A 115 3.38 -17.50 -26.15
N PHE A 116 2.63 -16.40 -26.20
CA PHE A 116 1.23 -16.39 -26.66
C PHE A 116 1.19 -16.05 -28.15
#